data_AF-A0A948SX47-F1
#
_entry.id   AF-A0A948SX47-F1
#
_cell.length_a   1.000
_cell.length_b   1.000
_cell.length_c   1.000
_cell.angle_alpha   90.00
_cell.angle_beta   90.00
_cell.angle_gamma   90.00
#
_symmetry.space_group_name_H-M   'P 1'
#
loop_
_entity.id
_entity.type
_entity.pdbx_description
1 polymer ?
#
loop_
_entity_poly.entity_id
_entity_poly.type
_entity_poly.pdbx_seq_one_letter_code
_entity_poly.pdbx_strand_id
1 'polypeptide(L)'
;MSDTDQPRLAGIFSIASGLVHGVAAGLHAEHSTAARSFAVLAIAQVVVGLAGLFKGDRRVRLLVAAVSAVSVGGWIVAKTVGIGFIAGLETVESVQATDLLCAILAAFALVLALAPKVAAGLNLERLSATGLATLLVVPAMVTASGHDHGSDTSSWPRPYFPGIGIDIEGVDGVSAEQEDRARQLVLDTQRDLMRWSDYRVAVDEGWISIGDERTGYEHFVKPTTLIDGKFLDTTAPESIVYKVYGETRILVSAMYMANLGTTLEDSQLTDYAGPLMQWHIHDNLCWKLGDDMRPSISGITDESGQCPEGSRRANVEIPMVHVWVVPHPCGPFAAVEGLAEGQAAVPTDERVDICGSHSH
;
A
#
# COMPACT_ATOMS: atom_id res chain seq x y z
N MET A 1 12.51 -0.92 -42.20
CA MET A 1 13.06 -1.56 -40.98
C MET A 1 14.43 -2.20 -41.23
N SER A 2 15.47 -1.65 -40.61
CA SER A 2 16.80 -2.26 -40.59
C SER A 2 16.83 -3.49 -39.66
N ASP A 3 17.71 -4.47 -39.91
CA ASP A 3 17.88 -5.66 -39.05
C ASP A 3 18.22 -5.28 -37.57
N THR A 4 18.63 -4.03 -37.34
CA THR A 4 18.97 -3.45 -36.03
C THR A 4 17.79 -2.91 -35.21
N ASP A 5 16.60 -2.66 -35.78
CA ASP A 5 15.47 -2.06 -35.05
C ASP A 5 14.48 -3.08 -34.46
N GLN A 6 14.48 -4.32 -34.96
CA GLN A 6 13.65 -5.42 -34.46
C GLN A 6 13.94 -5.88 -33.02
N PRO A 7 15.20 -6.11 -32.60
CA PRO A 7 15.49 -6.52 -31.23
C PRO A 7 15.10 -5.45 -30.21
N ARG A 8 15.08 -4.18 -30.63
CA ARG A 8 14.67 -3.05 -29.78
C ARG A 8 13.18 -3.10 -29.46
N LEU A 9 12.33 -3.36 -30.46
CA LEU A 9 10.88 -3.44 -30.25
C LEU A 9 10.49 -4.61 -29.34
N ALA A 10 11.04 -5.80 -29.57
CA ALA A 10 10.83 -6.95 -28.67
C ALA A 10 11.28 -6.62 -27.23
N GLY A 11 12.40 -5.90 -27.09
CA GLY A 11 12.90 -5.41 -25.81
C GLY A 11 11.94 -4.43 -25.11
N ILE A 12 11.33 -3.49 -25.84
CA ILE A 12 10.36 -2.52 -25.29
C ILE A 12 9.14 -3.26 -24.72
N PHE A 13 8.55 -4.20 -25.47
CA PHE A 13 7.40 -4.97 -25.01
C PHE A 13 7.75 -5.86 -23.81
N SER A 14 8.97 -6.42 -23.78
CA SER A 14 9.48 -7.18 -22.63
C SER A 14 9.59 -6.29 -21.39
N ILE A 15 10.15 -5.08 -21.51
CA ILE A 15 10.23 -4.12 -20.40
C ILE A 15 8.83 -3.75 -19.91
N ALA A 16 7.91 -3.42 -20.82
CA ALA A 16 6.55 -3.04 -20.46
C ALA A 16 5.82 -4.16 -19.69
N SER A 17 5.92 -5.41 -20.16
CA SER A 17 5.36 -6.58 -19.44
C SER A 17 6.03 -6.76 -18.07
N GLY A 18 7.34 -6.60 -17.97
CA GLY A 18 8.07 -6.69 -16.71
C GLY A 18 7.64 -5.65 -15.69
N LEU A 19 7.34 -4.42 -16.11
CA LEU A 19 6.81 -3.39 -15.22
C LEU A 19 5.44 -3.76 -14.66
N VAL A 20 4.55 -4.36 -15.47
CA VAL A 20 3.25 -4.84 -15.01
C VAL A 20 3.39 -5.98 -13.99
N HIS A 21 4.28 -6.94 -14.22
CA HIS A 21 4.58 -7.96 -13.18
C HIS A 21 5.21 -7.37 -11.92
N GLY A 22 5.96 -6.27 -12.02
CA GLY A 22 6.50 -5.57 -10.86
C GLY A 22 5.40 -5.01 -9.96
N VAL A 23 4.32 -4.49 -10.57
CA VAL A 23 3.11 -4.08 -9.83
C VAL A 23 2.41 -5.30 -9.23
N ALA A 24 2.23 -6.38 -10.00
CA ALA A 24 1.62 -7.62 -9.50
C ALA A 24 2.39 -8.21 -8.30
N ALA A 25 3.72 -8.07 -8.26
CA ALA A 25 4.52 -8.50 -7.11
C ALA A 25 4.17 -7.75 -5.81
N GLY A 26 3.79 -6.47 -5.92
CA GLY A 26 3.31 -5.67 -4.78
C GLY A 26 1.87 -6.00 -4.40
N LEU A 27 1.02 -6.29 -5.39
CA LEU A 27 -0.38 -6.69 -5.17
C LEU A 27 -0.53 -8.07 -4.55
N HIS A 28 0.47 -8.95 -4.72
CA HIS A 28 0.51 -10.29 -4.13
C HIS A 28 1.46 -10.41 -2.93
N ALA A 29 1.78 -9.29 -2.26
CA ALA A 29 2.76 -9.24 -1.15
C ALA A 29 2.36 -10.14 0.04
N GLU A 30 1.07 -10.42 0.21
CA GLU A 30 0.49 -11.34 1.19
C GLU A 30 0.95 -12.79 0.98
N HIS A 31 1.25 -13.16 -0.27
CA HIS A 31 1.76 -14.47 -0.64
C HIS A 31 3.24 -14.38 -1.03
N SER A 32 4.13 -14.57 -0.05
CA SER A 32 5.58 -14.42 -0.26
C SER A 32 6.15 -15.20 -1.46
N THR A 33 5.55 -16.33 -1.82
CA THR A 33 5.94 -17.14 -2.99
C THR A 33 5.46 -16.53 -4.31
N ALA A 34 4.21 -16.06 -4.41
CA ALA A 34 3.69 -15.36 -5.58
C ALA A 34 4.41 -14.02 -5.79
N ALA A 35 4.52 -13.18 -4.75
CA ALA A 35 5.24 -11.91 -4.82
C ALA A 35 6.66 -12.09 -5.35
N ARG A 36 7.42 -13.06 -4.82
CA ARG A 36 8.78 -13.37 -5.29
C ARG A 36 8.78 -13.86 -6.73
N SER A 37 7.82 -14.70 -7.12
CA SER A 37 7.72 -15.22 -8.48
C SER A 37 7.48 -14.11 -9.50
N PHE A 38 6.53 -13.20 -9.20
CA PHE A 38 6.26 -12.02 -10.02
C PHE A 38 7.46 -11.07 -10.05
N ALA A 39 8.12 -10.81 -8.91
CA ALA A 39 9.31 -9.96 -8.87
C ALA A 39 10.48 -10.54 -9.69
N VAL A 40 10.73 -11.84 -9.60
CA VAL A 40 11.78 -12.52 -10.39
C VAL A 40 11.46 -12.42 -11.88
N LEU A 41 10.20 -12.67 -12.27
CA LEU A 41 9.79 -12.58 -13.67
C LEU A 41 9.87 -11.14 -14.20
N ALA A 42 9.45 -10.16 -13.40
CA ALA A 42 9.57 -8.73 -13.69
C ALA A 42 11.02 -8.32 -13.96
N ILE A 43 11.93 -8.67 -13.05
CA ILE A 43 13.37 -8.39 -13.19
C ILE A 43 13.92 -9.06 -14.44
N ALA A 44 13.59 -10.34 -14.68
CA ALA A 44 14.04 -11.06 -15.85
C ALA A 44 13.60 -10.36 -17.15
N GLN A 45 12.32 -9.99 -17.25
CA GLN A 45 11.73 -9.31 -18.40
C GLN A 45 12.34 -7.93 -18.66
N VAL A 46 12.58 -7.14 -17.61
CA VAL A 46 13.24 -5.83 -17.72
C VAL A 46 14.70 -6.00 -18.15
N VAL A 47 15.45 -6.91 -17.54
CA VAL A 47 16.87 -7.12 -17.85
C VAL A 47 17.08 -7.60 -19.28
N VAL A 48 16.34 -8.62 -19.75
CA VAL A 48 16.46 -9.09 -21.14
C VAL A 48 15.94 -8.06 -22.13
N GLY A 49 14.92 -7.28 -21.75
CA GLY A 49 14.39 -6.22 -22.58
C GLY A 49 15.36 -5.06 -22.75
N LEU A 50 16.01 -4.62 -21.67
CA LEU A 50 17.10 -3.63 -21.71
C LEU A 50 18.27 -4.15 -22.56
N ALA A 51 18.64 -5.42 -22.41
CA ALA A 51 19.65 -6.02 -23.27
C ALA A 51 19.24 -5.96 -24.75
N GLY A 52 17.96 -6.19 -25.09
CA GLY A 52 17.42 -6.09 -26.45
C GLY A 52 17.46 -4.68 -27.04
N LEU A 53 17.37 -3.63 -26.20
CA LEU A 53 17.54 -2.23 -26.63
C LEU A 53 18.96 -1.92 -27.08
N PHE A 54 19.95 -2.43 -26.34
CA PHE A 54 21.36 -2.08 -26.54
C PHE A 54 22.13 -3.11 -27.40
N LYS A 55 21.68 -4.36 -27.46
CA LYS A 55 22.35 -5.47 -28.15
C LYS A 55 21.37 -6.22 -29.03
N GLY A 56 21.58 -6.13 -30.34
CA GLY A 56 20.73 -6.78 -31.35
C GLY A 56 21.12 -8.20 -31.75
N ASP A 57 21.92 -8.91 -30.93
CA ASP A 57 22.41 -10.23 -31.33
C ASP A 57 21.34 -11.34 -31.20
N ARG A 58 21.57 -12.47 -31.87
CA ARG A 58 20.64 -13.61 -31.87
C ARG A 58 20.42 -14.19 -30.48
N ARG A 59 21.40 -14.10 -29.57
CA ARG A 59 21.30 -14.68 -28.22
C ARG A 59 20.35 -13.86 -27.38
N VAL A 60 20.46 -12.54 -27.41
CA VAL A 60 19.56 -11.63 -26.69
C VAL A 60 18.13 -11.78 -27.18
N ARG A 61 17.90 -11.89 -28.50
CA ARG A 61 16.54 -12.18 -29.02
C ARG A 61 15.96 -13.48 -28.49
N LEU A 62 16.77 -14.55 -28.45
CA LEU A 62 16.32 -15.84 -27.91
C LEU A 62 16.05 -15.77 -26.40
N LEU A 63 16.80 -14.95 -25.65
CA LEU A 63 16.54 -14.72 -24.22
C LEU A 63 15.23 -13.96 -24.00
N VAL A 64 14.98 -12.90 -24.76
CA VAL A 64 13.68 -12.19 -24.74
C VAL A 64 12.55 -13.17 -25.06
N ALA A 65 12.68 -13.95 -26.13
CA ALA A 65 11.68 -14.96 -26.47
C ALA A 65 11.46 -15.98 -25.35
N ALA A 66 12.53 -16.50 -24.75
CA ALA A 66 12.42 -17.50 -23.67
C ALA A 66 11.68 -16.93 -22.45
N VAL A 67 12.06 -15.73 -21.99
CA VAL A 67 11.45 -15.10 -20.82
C VAL A 67 9.99 -14.72 -21.09
N SER A 68 9.69 -14.20 -22.27
CA SER A 68 8.31 -13.91 -22.69
C SER A 68 7.45 -15.17 -22.81
N ALA A 69 8.01 -16.28 -23.30
CA ALA A 69 7.31 -17.55 -23.36
C ALA A 69 6.99 -18.12 -21.96
N VAL A 70 7.92 -17.98 -21.00
CA VAL A 70 7.68 -18.34 -19.60
C VAL A 70 6.53 -17.51 -19.02
N SER A 71 6.52 -16.20 -19.27
CA SER A 71 5.43 -15.32 -18.82
C SER A 71 4.07 -15.73 -19.40
N VAL A 72 3.97 -15.90 -20.72
CA VAL A 72 2.70 -16.30 -21.37
C VAL A 72 2.28 -17.70 -20.91
N GLY A 73 3.22 -18.64 -20.82
CA GLY A 73 2.95 -20.00 -20.36
C GLY A 73 2.47 -20.03 -18.90
N GLY A 74 3.14 -19.29 -18.02
CA GLY A 74 2.74 -19.14 -16.62
C GLY A 74 1.33 -18.57 -16.47
N TRP A 75 1.01 -17.53 -17.25
CA TRP A 75 -0.34 -16.95 -17.28
C TRP A 75 -1.40 -17.96 -17.73
N ILE A 76 -1.15 -18.71 -18.82
CA ILE A 76 -2.07 -19.76 -19.29
C ILE A 76 -2.30 -20.80 -18.19
N VAL A 77 -1.24 -21.29 -17.54
CA VAL A 77 -1.36 -22.29 -16.48
C VAL A 77 -2.14 -21.74 -15.29
N ALA A 78 -1.79 -20.54 -14.81
CA ALA A 78 -2.47 -19.90 -13.67
C ALA A 78 -3.98 -19.73 -13.92
N LYS A 79 -4.39 -19.36 -15.14
CA LYS A 79 -5.80 -19.10 -15.48
C LYS A 79 -6.57 -20.32 -16.01
N THR A 80 -5.96 -21.50 -16.12
CA THR A 80 -6.64 -22.71 -16.60
C THR A 80 -6.62 -23.87 -15.62
N VAL A 81 -5.52 -24.04 -14.87
CA VAL A 81 -5.33 -25.16 -13.94
C VAL A 81 -4.79 -24.74 -12.57
N GLY A 82 -4.25 -23.53 -12.44
CA GLY A 82 -3.55 -23.08 -11.25
C GLY A 82 -2.12 -23.61 -11.16
N ILE A 83 -1.30 -22.97 -10.34
CA ILE A 83 0.10 -23.32 -10.09
C ILE A 83 0.23 -23.76 -8.62
N GLY A 84 -0.07 -25.04 -8.36
CA GLY A 84 -0.18 -25.58 -6.99
C GLY A 84 1.09 -25.55 -6.13
N PHE A 85 2.25 -25.14 -6.66
CA PHE A 85 3.48 -24.95 -5.89
C PHE A 85 3.81 -23.48 -5.60
N ILE A 86 3.00 -22.54 -6.10
CA ILE A 86 3.11 -21.11 -5.82
C ILE A 86 1.92 -20.72 -4.96
N ALA A 87 2.19 -20.46 -3.68
CA ALA A 87 1.20 -19.88 -2.77
C ALA A 87 0.63 -18.59 -3.36
N GLY A 88 -0.70 -18.50 -3.46
CA GLY A 88 -1.43 -17.40 -4.08
C GLY A 88 -1.83 -17.63 -5.54
N LEU A 89 -1.44 -18.75 -6.16
CA LEU A 89 -1.79 -19.11 -7.55
C LEU A 89 -2.37 -20.51 -7.68
N GLU A 90 -2.70 -21.20 -6.58
CA GLU A 90 -3.18 -22.58 -6.60
C GLU A 90 -4.58 -22.73 -7.20
N THR A 91 -5.42 -21.70 -7.03
CA THR A 91 -6.78 -21.67 -7.53
C THR A 91 -6.88 -20.89 -8.83
N VAL A 92 -7.76 -21.34 -9.72
CA VAL A 92 -8.03 -20.64 -10.98
C VAL A 92 -8.89 -19.41 -10.69
N GLU A 93 -8.34 -18.24 -10.99
CA GLU A 93 -9.04 -16.96 -10.90
C GLU A 93 -9.51 -16.47 -12.27
N SER A 94 -10.45 -15.52 -12.28
CA SER A 94 -10.87 -14.85 -13.51
C SER A 94 -9.71 -14.08 -14.16
N VAL A 95 -9.79 -13.89 -15.48
CA VAL A 95 -8.79 -13.11 -16.21
C VAL A 95 -9.05 -11.63 -15.94
N GLN A 96 -8.15 -10.98 -15.21
CA GLN A 96 -8.23 -9.55 -14.95
C GLN A 96 -7.62 -8.74 -16.10
N ALA A 97 -7.95 -7.45 -16.18
CA ALA A 97 -7.47 -6.57 -17.24
C ALA A 97 -5.93 -6.44 -17.25
N THR A 98 -5.30 -6.37 -16.07
CA THR A 98 -3.84 -6.35 -15.96
C THR A 98 -3.18 -7.65 -16.35
N ASP A 99 -3.75 -8.80 -15.94
CA ASP A 99 -3.29 -10.12 -16.34
C ASP A 99 -3.26 -10.24 -17.87
N LEU A 100 -4.37 -9.85 -18.51
CA LEU A 100 -4.52 -9.90 -19.95
C LEU A 100 -3.55 -8.94 -20.65
N LEU A 101 -3.42 -7.71 -20.16
CA LEU A 101 -2.48 -6.74 -20.71
C LEU A 101 -1.03 -7.25 -20.60
N CYS A 102 -0.64 -7.77 -19.44
CA CYS A 102 0.69 -8.34 -19.24
C CYS A 102 0.95 -9.49 -20.22
N ALA A 103 -0.02 -10.40 -20.37
CA ALA A 103 0.07 -11.52 -21.29
C ALA A 103 0.15 -11.08 -22.77
N ILE A 104 -0.62 -10.05 -23.16
CA ILE A 104 -0.57 -9.47 -24.51
C ILE A 104 0.81 -8.85 -24.79
N LEU A 105 1.34 -8.05 -23.86
CA LEU A 105 2.67 -7.44 -24.00
C LEU A 105 3.77 -8.51 -24.11
N ALA A 106 3.71 -9.55 -23.27
CA ALA A 106 4.63 -10.68 -23.34
C ALA A 106 4.49 -11.45 -24.68
N ALA A 107 3.27 -11.65 -25.18
CA ALA A 107 3.03 -12.30 -26.46
C ALA A 107 3.60 -11.49 -27.63
N PHE A 108 3.47 -10.15 -27.62
CA PHE A 108 4.10 -9.28 -28.61
C PHE A 108 5.63 -9.37 -28.54
N ALA A 109 6.22 -9.33 -27.34
CA ALA A 109 7.66 -9.51 -27.16
C ALA A 109 8.14 -10.86 -27.74
N LEU A 110 7.40 -11.94 -27.47
CA LEU A 110 7.68 -13.29 -27.97
C LEU A 110 7.61 -13.36 -29.50
N VAL A 111 6.52 -12.89 -30.10
CA VAL A 111 6.31 -12.92 -31.55
C VAL A 111 7.36 -12.08 -32.27
N LEU A 112 7.66 -10.88 -31.78
CA LEU A 112 8.66 -10.00 -32.39
C LEU A 112 10.07 -10.59 -32.27
N ALA A 113 10.38 -11.29 -31.18
CA ALA A 113 11.66 -11.97 -30.99
C ALA A 113 11.84 -13.20 -31.90
N LEU A 114 10.77 -13.98 -32.14
CA LEU A 114 10.81 -15.22 -32.93
C LEU A 114 10.51 -15.05 -34.43
N ALA A 115 9.67 -14.09 -34.79
CA ALA A 115 9.15 -13.88 -36.14
C ALA A 115 9.46 -12.46 -36.65
N PRO A 116 10.74 -12.09 -36.82
CA PRO A 116 11.15 -10.74 -37.22
C PRO A 116 10.47 -10.25 -38.52
N LYS A 117 10.15 -11.16 -39.45
CA LYS A 117 9.46 -10.83 -40.70
C LYS A 117 8.04 -10.26 -40.48
N VAL A 118 7.35 -10.64 -39.41
CA VAL A 118 6.02 -10.12 -39.04
C VAL A 118 6.15 -8.67 -38.54
N ALA A 119 7.22 -8.38 -37.80
CA ALA A 119 7.51 -7.03 -37.31
C ALA A 119 7.74 -6.03 -38.46
N ALA A 120 8.36 -6.47 -39.57
CA ALA A 120 8.65 -5.61 -40.72
C ALA A 120 7.40 -5.15 -41.49
N GLY A 121 6.25 -5.80 -41.30
CA GLY A 121 4.97 -5.42 -41.91
C GLY A 121 4.16 -4.40 -41.08
N LEU A 122 4.53 -4.20 -39.81
CA LEU A 122 3.90 -3.21 -38.94
C LEU A 122 4.61 -1.87 -39.16
N ASN A 123 3.89 -0.87 -39.70
CA ASN A 123 4.45 0.43 -40.10
C ASN A 123 4.76 1.34 -38.89
N LEU A 124 5.57 0.83 -37.94
CA LEU A 124 5.91 1.44 -36.64
C LEU A 124 6.96 2.56 -36.75
N GLU A 125 7.47 2.86 -37.94
CA GLU A 125 8.49 3.91 -38.17
C GLU A 125 8.02 5.33 -37.74
N ARG A 126 6.71 5.52 -37.52
CA ARG A 126 6.14 6.77 -36.99
C ARG A 126 6.08 6.84 -35.45
N LEU A 127 6.19 5.71 -34.76
CA LEU A 127 6.23 5.71 -33.30
C LEU A 127 7.69 5.77 -32.85
N SER A 128 8.10 6.90 -32.29
CA SER A 128 9.38 6.97 -31.59
C SER A 128 9.36 5.93 -30.46
N ALA A 129 10.51 5.31 -30.17
CA ALA A 129 10.64 4.36 -29.05
C ALA A 129 10.12 4.98 -27.73
N THR A 130 10.27 6.30 -27.58
CA THR A 130 9.70 7.11 -26.51
C THR A 130 8.18 7.12 -26.56
N GLY A 131 7.56 7.42 -27.72
CA GLY A 131 6.11 7.42 -27.87
C GLY A 131 5.47 6.05 -27.65
N LEU A 132 6.14 4.96 -28.06
CA LEU A 132 5.68 3.60 -27.80
C LEU A 132 5.81 3.22 -26.32
N ALA A 133 6.90 3.61 -25.66
CA ALA A 133 7.06 3.43 -24.22
C ALA A 133 6.01 4.22 -23.44
N THR A 134 5.74 5.49 -23.78
CA THR A 134 4.70 6.28 -23.09
C THR A 134 3.30 5.72 -23.35
N LEU A 135 2.99 5.31 -24.58
CA LEU A 135 1.68 4.74 -24.94
C LEU A 135 1.42 3.35 -24.34
N LEU A 136 2.46 2.58 -24.03
CA LEU A 136 2.30 1.24 -23.43
C LEU A 136 2.42 1.27 -21.91
N VAL A 137 3.35 2.06 -21.36
CA VAL A 137 3.62 2.11 -19.92
C VAL A 137 2.56 2.93 -19.19
N VAL A 138 2.11 4.07 -19.72
CA VAL A 138 1.14 4.92 -19.02
C VAL A 138 -0.22 4.24 -18.91
N PRO A 139 -0.83 3.70 -20.00
CA PRO A 139 -2.06 2.93 -19.87
C PRO A 139 -1.87 1.67 -19.04
N ALA A 140 -0.73 0.98 -19.09
CA ALA A 140 -0.50 -0.19 -18.23
C ALA A 140 -0.47 0.16 -16.73
N MET A 141 0.15 1.29 -16.37
CA MET A 141 0.15 1.83 -15.00
C MET A 141 -1.25 2.32 -14.60
N VAL A 142 -1.98 2.96 -15.54
CA VAL A 142 -3.34 3.47 -15.33
C VAL A 142 -4.38 2.37 -15.27
N THR A 143 -4.27 1.28 -16.04
CA THR A 143 -5.17 0.12 -15.96
C THR A 143 -4.82 -0.79 -14.80
N ALA A 144 -3.56 -0.81 -14.35
CA ALA A 144 -3.20 -1.42 -13.07
C ALA A 144 -3.73 -0.63 -11.87
N SER A 145 -3.89 0.69 -12.05
CA SER A 145 -4.53 1.61 -11.10
C SER A 145 -6.06 1.67 -11.23
N GLY A 146 -6.59 1.38 -12.41
CA GLY A 146 -8.00 1.50 -12.79
C GLY A 146 -8.60 0.13 -13.06
N HIS A 147 -8.36 -0.80 -12.14
CA HIS A 147 -9.14 -2.02 -12.09
C HIS A 147 -10.59 -1.66 -11.82
N ASP A 148 -11.45 -2.03 -12.76
CA ASP A 148 -12.87 -2.18 -12.53
C ASP A 148 -13.02 -3.34 -11.53
N HIS A 149 -12.94 -3.00 -10.24
CA HIS A 149 -13.61 -3.81 -9.24
C HIS A 149 -15.07 -3.73 -9.65
N GLY A 150 -15.61 -4.84 -10.14
CA GLY A 150 -17.06 -5.00 -10.09
C GLY A 150 -17.47 -4.53 -8.70
N SER A 151 -18.32 -3.49 -8.66
CA SER A 151 -18.58 -2.72 -7.47
C SER A 151 -19.29 -3.61 -6.45
N ASP A 152 -18.51 -4.42 -5.74
CA ASP A 152 -18.84 -4.85 -4.39
C ASP A 152 -18.64 -3.60 -3.53
N THR A 153 -19.64 -2.71 -3.61
CA THR A 153 -19.85 -1.56 -2.71
C THR A 153 -19.89 -1.99 -1.23
N SER A 154 -19.89 -3.30 -0.97
CA SER A 154 -19.91 -3.95 0.33
C SER A 154 -18.53 -4.29 0.93
N SER A 155 -17.41 -4.15 0.20
CA SER A 155 -16.11 -4.70 0.63
C SER A 155 -15.17 -3.73 1.39
N TRP A 156 -15.71 -2.70 2.06
CA TRP A 156 -14.89 -1.80 2.89
C TRP A 156 -14.29 -2.51 4.12
N PRO A 157 -13.00 -2.31 4.48
CA PRO A 157 -12.02 -1.40 3.89
C PRO A 157 -11.30 -1.94 2.63
N ARG A 158 -10.77 -1.03 1.80
CA ARG A 158 -10.05 -1.36 0.55
C ARG A 158 -8.58 -0.92 0.59
N PRO A 159 -7.67 -1.60 -0.14
CA PRO A 159 -6.27 -1.20 -0.25
C PRO A 159 -6.10 0.25 -0.73
N TYR A 160 -5.14 0.93 -0.11
CA TYR A 160 -4.87 2.32 -0.36
C TYR A 160 -3.48 2.53 -0.95
N PHE A 161 -3.41 3.31 -2.04
CA PHE A 161 -2.18 3.69 -2.72
C PHE A 161 -2.21 5.20 -3.02
N PRO A 162 -1.56 6.05 -2.21
CA PRO A 162 -1.58 7.51 -2.37
C PRO A 162 -1.28 8.02 -3.79
N GLY A 163 -0.38 7.34 -4.51
CA GLY A 163 0.03 7.74 -5.86
C GLY A 163 -0.98 7.42 -6.96
N ILE A 164 -2.03 6.65 -6.66
CA ILE A 164 -3.05 6.20 -7.61
C ILE A 164 -4.36 6.98 -7.40
N GLY A 165 -4.68 7.29 -6.15
CA GLY A 165 -5.90 7.98 -5.77
C GLY A 165 -6.40 7.53 -4.40
N ILE A 166 -7.54 8.07 -4.00
CA ILE A 166 -8.22 7.71 -2.75
C ILE A 166 -9.52 7.00 -3.15
N ASP A 167 -9.60 5.69 -2.95
CA ASP A 167 -10.79 4.89 -3.26
C ASP A 167 -11.64 4.70 -2.00
N ILE A 168 -12.54 5.65 -1.75
CA ILE A 168 -13.46 5.67 -0.61
C ILE A 168 -14.92 5.87 -1.04
N GLU A 169 -15.20 5.75 -2.34
CA GLU A 169 -16.51 5.99 -2.93
C GLU A 169 -17.47 4.83 -2.73
N GLY A 170 -18.77 5.14 -2.56
CA GLY A 170 -19.83 4.14 -2.59
C GLY A 170 -19.83 3.16 -1.40
N VAL A 171 -19.23 3.56 -0.27
CA VAL A 171 -19.26 2.78 0.97
C VAL A 171 -20.63 2.91 1.63
N ASP A 172 -21.25 1.79 1.96
CA ASP A 172 -22.57 1.75 2.60
C ASP A 172 -22.57 2.54 3.93
N GLY A 173 -23.59 3.39 4.10
CA GLY A 173 -23.72 4.22 5.31
C GLY A 173 -22.89 5.51 5.33
N VAL A 174 -22.20 5.85 4.23
CA VAL A 174 -21.43 7.09 4.09
C VAL A 174 -22.20 8.09 3.21
N SER A 175 -22.38 9.32 3.70
CA SER A 175 -22.94 10.41 2.88
C SER A 175 -21.88 11.01 1.94
N ALA A 176 -22.31 11.67 0.85
CA ALA A 176 -21.38 12.35 -0.05
C ALA A 176 -20.54 13.42 0.70
N GLU A 177 -21.13 14.14 1.65
CA GLU A 177 -20.42 15.13 2.45
C GLU A 177 -19.41 14.50 3.42
N GLN A 178 -19.71 13.32 3.96
CA GLN A 178 -18.76 12.55 4.79
C GLN A 178 -17.59 12.06 3.96
N GLU A 179 -17.87 11.56 2.76
CA GLU A 179 -16.84 11.15 1.80
C GLU A 179 -15.93 12.31 1.42
N ASP A 180 -16.49 13.47 1.05
CA ASP A 180 -15.73 14.67 0.70
C ASP A 180 -14.82 15.15 1.85
N ARG A 181 -15.34 15.18 3.08
CA ARG A 181 -14.55 15.54 4.27
C ARG A 181 -13.43 14.55 4.54
N ALA A 182 -13.69 13.26 4.41
CA ALA A 182 -12.70 12.20 4.60
C ALA A 182 -11.60 12.28 3.53
N ARG A 183 -11.99 12.46 2.26
CA ARG A 183 -11.07 12.66 1.14
C ARG A 183 -10.17 13.87 1.36
N GLN A 184 -10.77 14.99 1.75
CA GLN A 184 -10.05 16.23 1.99
C GLN A 184 -9.08 16.09 3.17
N LEU A 185 -9.48 15.42 4.25
CA LEU A 185 -8.60 15.11 5.39
C LEU A 185 -7.36 14.31 4.97
N VAL A 186 -7.52 13.28 4.12
CA VAL A 186 -6.38 12.49 3.61
C VAL A 186 -5.44 13.38 2.79
N LEU A 187 -5.98 14.17 1.86
CA LEU A 187 -5.18 15.07 1.01
C LEU A 187 -4.44 16.15 1.81
N ASP A 188 -5.13 16.76 2.78
CA ASP A 188 -4.55 17.78 3.65
C ASP A 188 -3.48 17.18 4.57
N THR A 189 -3.72 15.98 5.11
CA THR A 189 -2.73 15.25 5.91
C THR A 189 -1.49 14.98 5.07
N GLN A 190 -1.64 14.43 3.85
CA GLN A 190 -0.49 14.21 2.95
C GLN A 190 0.31 15.48 2.69
N ARG A 191 -0.36 16.62 2.50
CA ARG A 191 0.32 17.90 2.25
C ARG A 191 1.08 18.37 3.49
N ASP A 192 0.44 18.37 4.64
CA ASP A 192 0.93 19.06 5.83
C ASP A 192 1.94 18.23 6.63
N LEU A 193 1.80 16.89 6.65
CA LEU A 193 2.69 16.00 7.41
C LEU A 193 4.14 16.00 6.90
N MET A 194 4.35 16.28 5.61
CA MET A 194 5.67 16.23 4.97
C MET A 194 6.73 17.12 5.65
N ARG A 195 6.32 18.14 6.42
CA ARG A 195 7.23 18.93 7.25
C ARG A 195 8.02 18.07 8.25
N TRP A 196 7.41 17.03 8.78
CA TRP A 196 7.99 16.14 9.78
C TRP A 196 8.56 14.85 9.18
N SER A 197 8.86 14.82 7.87
CA SER A 197 9.51 13.64 7.24
C SER A 197 10.83 13.27 7.92
N ASP A 198 11.63 14.25 8.37
CA ASP A 198 12.73 14.00 9.30
C ASP A 198 12.21 14.15 10.74
N TYR A 199 12.19 13.04 11.48
CA TYR A 199 11.72 13.01 12.86
C TYR A 199 12.47 13.97 13.78
N ARG A 200 13.70 14.37 13.44
CA ARG A 200 14.45 15.37 14.23
C ARG A 200 13.79 16.74 14.22
N VAL A 201 13.15 17.12 13.10
CA VAL A 201 12.36 18.35 13.03
C VAL A 201 11.18 18.29 14.00
N ALA A 202 10.53 17.12 14.12
CA ALA A 202 9.48 16.92 15.11
C ALA A 202 10.06 17.06 16.54
N VAL A 203 11.17 16.40 16.85
CA VAL A 203 11.80 16.50 18.18
C VAL A 203 12.17 17.97 18.53
N ASP A 204 12.75 18.71 17.58
CA ASP A 204 13.09 20.13 17.76
C ASP A 204 11.86 21.02 17.98
N GLU A 205 10.71 20.60 17.45
CA GLU A 205 9.41 21.28 17.63
C GLU A 205 8.63 20.80 18.88
N GLY A 206 9.27 20.01 19.74
CA GLY A 206 8.71 19.57 21.03
C GLY A 206 7.85 18.32 20.98
N TRP A 207 7.95 17.54 19.89
CA TRP A 207 7.34 16.21 19.82
C TRP A 207 8.12 15.20 20.68
N ILE A 208 7.39 14.28 21.32
CA ILE A 208 7.96 13.33 22.27
C ILE A 208 7.58 11.91 21.82
N SER A 209 8.58 11.05 21.64
CA SER A 209 8.36 9.62 21.40
C SER A 209 7.73 8.96 22.62
N ILE A 210 6.78 8.05 22.38
CA ILE A 210 6.18 7.24 23.43
C ILE A 210 6.94 5.92 23.67
N GLY A 211 8.05 5.68 23.00
CA GLY A 211 8.96 4.55 23.29
C GLY A 211 8.45 3.19 22.83
N ASP A 212 7.64 3.18 21.77
CA ASP A 212 7.03 1.99 21.17
C ASP A 212 7.74 1.51 19.90
N GLU A 213 8.95 2.03 19.59
CA GLU A 213 9.73 1.73 18.39
C GLU A 213 9.99 0.23 18.16
N ARG A 214 9.97 -0.55 19.25
CA ARG A 214 10.12 -2.01 19.23
C ARG A 214 8.99 -2.74 18.47
N THR A 215 7.87 -2.07 18.21
CA THR A 215 6.75 -2.60 17.40
C THR A 215 7.05 -2.58 15.90
N GLY A 216 8.13 -1.91 15.49
CA GLY A 216 8.36 -1.56 14.10
C GLY A 216 7.67 -0.26 13.69
N TYR A 217 6.90 0.38 14.58
CA TYR A 217 6.37 1.72 14.45
C TYR A 217 6.74 2.54 15.69
N GLU A 218 6.91 3.85 15.54
CA GLU A 218 7.17 4.75 16.65
C GLU A 218 6.25 5.96 16.57
N HIS A 219 5.48 6.16 17.62
CA HIS A 219 4.56 7.29 17.75
C HIS A 219 5.23 8.43 18.49
N PHE A 220 5.09 9.62 17.93
CA PHE A 220 5.48 10.86 18.56
C PHE A 220 4.23 11.67 18.85
N VAL A 221 4.05 12.09 20.09
CA VAL A 221 2.93 12.94 20.52
C VAL A 221 3.40 14.36 20.76
N LYS A 222 2.52 15.34 20.56
CA LYS A 222 2.80 16.73 20.87
C LYS A 222 1.88 17.24 22.00
N PRO A 223 2.41 17.41 23.24
CA PRO A 223 1.60 17.78 24.39
C PRO A 223 0.76 19.05 24.22
N THR A 224 1.23 20.01 23.42
CA THR A 224 0.51 21.26 23.21
C THR A 224 -0.70 21.11 22.29
N THR A 225 -0.68 20.19 21.32
CA THR A 225 -1.80 19.98 20.40
C THR A 225 -2.87 19.07 21.02
N LEU A 226 -2.47 18.11 21.87
CA LEU A 226 -3.39 17.27 22.64
C LEU A 226 -4.46 18.04 23.46
N ILE A 227 -4.24 19.31 23.76
CA ILE A 227 -5.12 20.15 24.60
C ILE A 227 -5.53 21.45 23.94
N ASP A 228 -5.28 21.63 22.63
CA ASP A 228 -5.58 22.89 21.94
C ASP A 228 -7.04 22.99 21.46
N GLY A 229 -7.82 21.91 21.61
CA GLY A 229 -9.24 21.86 21.30
C GLY A 229 -9.54 21.63 19.82
N LYS A 230 -8.52 21.46 18.97
CA LYS A 230 -8.68 21.23 17.54
C LYS A 230 -9.14 19.81 17.28
N PHE A 231 -9.91 19.64 16.21
CA PHE A 231 -10.44 18.34 15.81
C PHE A 231 -10.12 18.10 14.35
N LEU A 232 -9.32 17.08 14.08
CA LEU A 232 -8.87 16.70 12.73
C LEU A 232 -8.21 17.86 11.95
N ASP A 233 -7.43 18.72 12.65
CA ASP A 233 -6.66 19.80 12.02
C ASP A 233 -5.28 19.27 11.58
N THR A 234 -5.10 19.12 10.28
CA THR A 234 -3.89 18.57 9.65
C THR A 234 -2.64 19.42 9.87
N THR A 235 -2.79 20.69 10.24
CA THR A 235 -1.67 21.59 10.54
C THR A 235 -1.18 21.46 11.98
N ALA A 236 -1.94 20.78 12.84
CA ALA A 236 -1.65 20.60 14.25
C ALA A 236 -2.10 19.22 14.77
N PRO A 237 -1.63 18.09 14.18
CA PRO A 237 -2.01 16.77 14.66
C PRO A 237 -1.54 16.51 16.10
N GLU A 238 -2.24 15.63 16.80
CA GLU A 238 -1.89 15.23 18.18
C GLU A 238 -0.74 14.23 18.22
N SER A 239 -0.64 13.39 17.18
CA SER A 239 0.40 12.38 17.03
C SER A 239 0.82 12.18 15.56
N ILE A 240 2.09 11.84 15.36
CA ILE A 240 2.65 11.40 14.08
C ILE A 240 3.34 10.05 14.25
N VAL A 241 3.35 9.24 13.21
CA VAL A 241 3.79 7.84 13.27
C VAL A 241 4.88 7.59 12.23
N TYR A 242 5.96 6.96 12.67
CA TYR A 242 7.06 6.52 11.80
C TYR A 242 7.14 5.00 11.75
N LYS A 243 7.37 4.43 10.56
CA LYS A 243 7.87 3.06 10.42
C LYS A 243 9.36 3.04 10.76
N VAL A 244 9.76 2.09 11.59
CA VAL A 244 11.13 1.96 12.11
C VAL A 244 11.89 0.85 11.39
N TYR A 245 13.05 1.20 10.86
CA TYR A 245 14.03 0.28 10.27
C TYR A 245 15.40 0.51 10.90
N GLY A 246 15.66 -0.13 12.04
CA GLY A 246 16.85 0.15 12.85
C GLY A 246 16.85 1.60 13.32
N GLU A 247 17.84 2.39 12.90
CA GLU A 247 17.90 3.83 13.21
C GLU A 247 17.06 4.70 12.27
N THR A 248 16.62 4.14 11.15
CA THR A 248 15.84 4.86 10.14
C THR A 248 14.38 4.94 10.56
N ARG A 249 13.80 6.13 10.42
CA ARG A 249 12.38 6.41 10.64
C ARG A 249 11.79 6.97 9.35
N ILE A 250 10.71 6.37 8.88
CA ILE A 250 9.98 6.82 7.69
C ILE A 250 8.60 7.26 8.15
N LEU A 251 8.23 8.52 7.89
CA LEU A 251 6.90 9.04 8.24
C LEU A 251 5.84 8.29 7.43
N VAL A 252 4.84 7.72 8.11
CA VAL A 252 3.83 6.86 7.47
C VAL A 252 2.39 7.28 7.75
N SER A 253 2.11 7.94 8.87
CA SER A 253 0.75 8.26 9.27
C SER A 253 0.69 9.44 10.24
N ALA A 254 -0.43 10.15 10.23
CA ALA A 254 -0.86 11.00 11.34
C ALA A 254 -1.83 10.20 12.21
N MET A 255 -1.79 10.40 13.52
CA MET A 255 -2.82 9.93 14.43
C MET A 255 -3.47 11.14 15.07
N TYR A 256 -4.73 11.35 14.74
CA TYR A 256 -5.54 12.38 15.36
C TYR A 256 -6.21 11.82 16.60
N MET A 257 -6.23 12.61 17.67
CA MET A 257 -6.89 12.26 18.90
C MET A 257 -8.06 13.21 19.14
N ALA A 258 -9.19 12.67 19.60
CA ALA A 258 -10.30 13.50 20.01
C ALA A 258 -9.98 14.32 21.26
N ASN A 259 -10.78 15.35 21.52
CA ASN A 259 -10.62 16.18 22.70
C ASN A 259 -10.80 15.35 23.98
N LEU A 260 -10.07 15.72 25.03
CA LEU A 260 -10.20 15.08 26.34
C LEU A 260 -11.65 15.12 26.83
N GLY A 261 -12.18 13.94 27.18
CA GLY A 261 -13.56 13.77 27.62
C GLY A 261 -14.54 13.33 26.52
N THR A 262 -14.12 13.32 25.25
CA THR A 262 -14.88 12.68 24.16
C THR A 262 -14.84 11.17 24.35
N THR A 263 -16.00 10.51 24.37
CA THR A 263 -16.10 9.04 24.43
C THR A 263 -16.17 8.46 23.03
N LEU A 264 -15.94 7.15 22.92
CA LEU A 264 -15.92 6.46 21.65
C LEU A 264 -17.30 6.41 20.96
N GLU A 265 -18.39 6.59 21.73
CA GLU A 265 -19.78 6.67 21.27
C GLU A 265 -20.24 8.09 20.93
N ASP A 266 -19.37 9.09 21.05
CA ASP A 266 -19.71 10.48 20.71
C ASP A 266 -20.04 10.60 19.23
N SER A 267 -21.23 11.12 18.91
CA SER A 267 -21.69 11.22 17.53
C SER A 267 -20.78 12.09 16.66
N GLN A 268 -20.05 13.05 17.24
CA GLN A 268 -19.11 13.88 16.50
C GLN A 268 -18.06 13.05 15.74
N LEU A 269 -17.66 11.90 16.31
CA LEU A 269 -16.68 11.00 15.69
C LEU A 269 -17.24 10.36 14.42
N THR A 270 -18.46 9.82 14.50
CA THR A 270 -19.15 9.16 13.37
C THR A 270 -19.72 10.17 12.37
N ASP A 271 -20.11 11.37 12.81
CA ASP A 271 -20.70 12.39 11.95
C ASP A 271 -19.68 12.91 10.92
N TYR A 272 -18.38 12.90 11.25
CA TYR A 272 -17.33 13.42 10.37
C TYR A 272 -17.20 12.63 9.06
N ALA A 273 -17.03 11.31 9.15
CA ALA A 273 -16.76 10.44 8.00
C ALA A 273 -17.51 9.09 8.03
N GLY A 274 -18.44 8.90 8.96
CA GLY A 274 -19.22 7.67 9.08
C GLY A 274 -18.31 6.44 9.25
N PRO A 275 -18.68 5.29 8.64
CA PRO A 275 -17.90 4.07 8.73
C PRO A 275 -16.56 4.09 7.96
N LEU A 276 -16.20 5.19 7.28
CA LEU A 276 -14.87 5.31 6.66
C LEU A 276 -13.75 5.37 7.71
N MET A 277 -14.00 5.98 8.86
CA MET A 277 -12.99 6.21 9.88
C MET A 277 -13.12 5.22 11.04
N GLN A 278 -12.02 4.54 11.35
CA GLN A 278 -11.96 3.59 12.46
C GLN A 278 -11.45 4.27 13.71
N TRP A 279 -12.37 4.94 14.42
CA TRP A 279 -12.09 5.42 15.76
C TRP A 279 -11.90 4.25 16.71
N HIS A 280 -10.80 4.29 17.47
CA HIS A 280 -10.47 3.28 18.47
C HIS A 280 -9.87 3.94 19.71
N ILE A 281 -9.77 3.18 20.79
CA ILE A 281 -9.09 3.57 22.02
C ILE A 281 -8.03 2.53 22.41
N HIS A 282 -7.14 2.94 23.30
CA HIS A 282 -6.18 2.05 23.94
C HIS A 282 -6.36 2.08 25.46
N ASP A 283 -7.14 1.12 25.97
CA ASP A 283 -7.38 0.92 27.42
C ASP A 283 -6.37 -0.06 28.06
N ASN A 284 -5.57 -0.74 27.24
CA ASN A 284 -4.65 -1.79 27.63
C ASN A 284 -3.17 -1.35 27.66
N LEU A 285 -2.86 -0.11 27.26
CA LEU A 285 -1.48 0.38 27.23
C LEU A 285 -0.95 0.66 28.65
N CYS A 286 0.25 0.13 28.91
CA CYS A 286 0.93 0.26 30.19
C CYS A 286 2.10 1.26 30.08
N TRP A 287 2.00 2.33 30.83
CA TRP A 287 2.92 3.45 30.85
C TRP A 287 3.86 3.35 32.05
N LYS A 288 5.14 3.64 31.82
CA LYS A 288 6.13 3.87 32.87
C LYS A 288 6.76 5.24 32.70
N LEU A 289 7.30 5.76 33.78
CA LEU A 289 8.09 6.97 33.75
C LEU A 289 9.56 6.58 33.64
N GLY A 290 10.24 7.05 32.59
CA GLY A 290 11.68 6.88 32.45
C GLY A 290 12.46 7.72 33.47
N ASP A 291 13.77 7.47 33.57
CA ASP A 291 14.68 8.25 34.42
C ASP A 291 14.73 9.74 34.04
N ASP A 292 14.40 10.04 32.78
CA ASP A 292 14.29 11.38 32.21
C ASP A 292 12.92 12.05 32.47
N MET A 293 12.09 11.44 33.32
CA MET A 293 10.72 11.88 33.63
C MET A 293 9.79 11.90 32.41
N ARG A 294 10.12 11.18 31.33
CA ARG A 294 9.23 11.07 30.15
C ARG A 294 8.38 9.81 30.24
N PRO A 295 7.07 9.90 29.97
CA PRO A 295 6.21 8.73 29.89
C PRO A 295 6.59 7.91 28.66
N SER A 296 6.70 6.59 28.82
CA SER A 296 6.94 5.65 27.73
C SER A 296 6.11 4.38 27.91
N ILE A 297 5.79 3.73 26.80
CA ILE A 297 5.08 2.46 26.77
C ILE A 297 6.03 1.35 27.20
N SER A 298 5.65 0.66 28.28
CA SER A 298 6.37 -0.52 28.79
C SER A 298 5.79 -1.83 28.26
N GLY A 299 4.59 -1.81 27.68
CA GLY A 299 3.88 -2.97 27.16
C GLY A 299 2.37 -2.78 27.20
N ILE A 300 1.65 -3.90 27.12
CA ILE A 300 0.19 -3.97 27.31
C ILE A 300 -0.15 -4.75 28.57
N THR A 301 -1.40 -4.68 29.01
CA THR A 301 -1.92 -5.53 30.07
C THR A 301 -1.92 -7.00 29.68
N ASP A 302 -1.70 -7.89 30.65
CA ASP A 302 -1.89 -9.33 30.48
C ASP A 302 -3.39 -9.74 30.46
N GLU A 303 -3.67 -11.03 30.36
CA GLU A 303 -5.04 -11.59 30.37
C GLU A 303 -5.84 -11.24 31.63
N SER A 304 -5.16 -10.91 32.73
CA SER A 304 -5.78 -10.50 33.99
C SER A 304 -5.95 -8.99 34.12
N GLY A 305 -5.59 -8.23 33.08
CA GLY A 305 -5.63 -6.77 33.06
C GLY A 305 -4.49 -6.10 33.84
N GLN A 306 -3.42 -6.84 34.16
CA GLN A 306 -2.29 -6.32 34.93
C GLN A 306 -1.18 -5.80 34.03
N CYS A 307 -0.60 -4.65 34.41
CA CYS A 307 0.54 -4.07 33.73
C CYS A 307 1.86 -4.71 34.19
N PRO A 308 2.90 -4.72 33.32
CA PRO A 308 4.26 -5.08 33.72
C PRO A 308 4.72 -4.32 34.97
N GLU A 309 5.57 -4.96 35.78
CA GLU A 309 6.08 -4.37 37.02
C GLU A 309 6.67 -2.96 36.79
N GLY A 310 6.28 -2.01 37.63
CA GLY A 310 6.73 -0.61 37.53
C GLY A 310 5.99 0.23 36.47
N SER A 311 4.96 -0.32 35.81
CA SER A 311 4.10 0.41 34.88
C SER A 311 2.63 0.41 35.31
N ARG A 312 1.84 1.32 34.74
CA ARG A 312 0.41 1.48 35.05
C ARG A 312 -0.36 1.92 33.81
N ARG A 313 -1.66 1.63 33.77
CA ARG A 313 -2.55 2.22 32.77
C ARG A 313 -2.68 3.73 32.97
N ALA A 314 -2.85 4.46 31.89
CA ALA A 314 -3.06 5.91 31.94
C ALA A 314 -4.44 6.28 32.53
N ASN A 315 -5.40 5.35 32.55
CA ASN A 315 -6.82 5.59 32.92
C ASN A 315 -7.44 6.77 32.16
N VAL A 316 -6.99 6.98 30.93
CA VAL A 316 -7.48 8.02 30.03
C VAL A 316 -7.71 7.33 28.69
N GLU A 317 -8.96 7.30 28.27
CA GLU A 317 -9.41 6.75 27.00
C GLU A 317 -9.65 7.93 26.07
N ILE A 318 -8.84 8.03 25.00
CA ILE A 318 -8.97 9.08 24.00
C ILE A 318 -9.25 8.39 22.68
N PRO A 319 -10.44 8.58 22.09
CA PRO A 319 -10.72 8.11 20.74
C PRO A 319 -9.69 8.68 19.78
N MET A 320 -9.11 7.81 18.96
CA MET A 320 -8.09 8.18 17.99
C MET A 320 -8.34 7.53 16.65
N VAL A 321 -7.85 8.16 15.60
CA VAL A 321 -7.95 7.66 14.23
C VAL A 321 -6.66 7.95 13.49
N HIS A 322 -6.23 6.98 12.69
CA HIS A 322 -5.03 7.08 11.89
C HIS A 322 -5.37 7.53 10.48
N VAL A 323 -4.49 8.33 9.88
CA VAL A 323 -4.58 8.76 8.48
C VAL A 323 -3.24 8.49 7.82
N TRP A 324 -3.20 7.42 7.04
CA TRP A 324 -1.99 6.95 6.35
C TRP A 324 -1.64 7.84 5.16
N VAL A 325 -0.36 8.16 5.01
CA VAL A 325 0.19 8.93 3.89
C VAL A 325 1.06 8.07 2.95
N VAL A 326 1.17 6.79 3.26
CA VAL A 326 1.86 5.75 2.47
C VAL A 326 0.86 4.65 2.10
N PRO A 327 1.20 3.74 1.16
CA PRO A 327 0.33 2.61 0.86
C PRO A 327 -0.02 1.79 2.10
N HIS A 328 -1.28 1.38 2.22
CA HIS A 328 -1.77 0.58 3.33
C HIS A 328 -2.82 -0.45 2.85
N PRO A 329 -2.68 -1.74 3.18
CA PRO A 329 -3.58 -2.78 2.66
C PRO A 329 -5.04 -2.63 3.12
N CYS A 330 -5.27 -2.04 4.30
CA CYS A 330 -6.61 -1.85 4.87
C CYS A 330 -7.12 -0.41 4.76
N GLY A 331 -6.63 0.36 3.78
CA GLY A 331 -7.17 1.68 3.48
C GLY A 331 -6.49 2.85 4.20
N PRO A 332 -6.88 4.09 3.87
CA PRO A 332 -6.24 5.30 4.39
C PRO A 332 -6.53 5.55 5.88
N PHE A 333 -7.55 4.91 6.45
CA PHE A 333 -8.00 5.10 7.84
C PHE A 333 -7.83 3.87 8.74
N ALA A 334 -6.96 2.93 8.35
CA ALA A 334 -6.76 1.70 9.11
C ALA A 334 -6.25 1.96 10.53
N ALA A 335 -6.84 1.26 11.51
CA ALA A 335 -6.63 1.44 12.96
C ALA A 335 -5.25 1.03 13.52
N VAL A 336 -4.24 0.75 12.67
CA VAL A 336 -2.81 0.44 12.94
C VAL A 336 -2.40 -1.03 12.99
N GLU A 337 -1.18 -1.29 12.50
CA GLU A 337 -0.38 -2.50 12.70
C GLU A 337 0.62 -2.29 13.87
N GLY A 338 0.57 -3.07 14.97
CA GLY A 338 1.51 -2.91 16.10
C GLY A 338 1.06 -3.57 17.42
N LEU A 339 1.76 -3.28 18.54
CA LEU A 339 1.53 -3.87 19.89
C LEU A 339 0.10 -3.67 20.45
N ALA A 340 -0.71 -2.84 19.82
CA ALA A 340 -2.08 -2.64 20.22
C ALA A 340 -2.93 -2.48 18.97
N GLU A 341 -3.55 -3.58 18.55
CA GLU A 341 -4.83 -3.49 17.84
C GLU A 341 -5.77 -2.74 18.80
N GLY A 342 -6.13 -1.50 18.49
CA GLY A 342 -6.99 -0.68 19.33
C GLY A 342 -8.36 -1.35 19.55
N GLN A 343 -9.08 -0.93 20.58
CA GLN A 343 -10.48 -1.30 20.72
C GLN A 343 -11.35 -0.31 19.95
N ALA A 344 -12.07 -0.75 18.91
CA ALA A 344 -13.04 0.08 18.21
C ALA A 344 -14.40 0.15 18.94
N ALA A 345 -15.24 1.12 18.58
CA ALA A 345 -16.59 1.33 19.13
C ALA A 345 -17.56 0.17 18.87
N VAL A 346 -17.18 -0.71 17.95
CA VAL A 346 -17.97 -1.83 17.47
C VAL A 346 -17.53 -3.12 18.17
N PRO A 347 -18.46 -4.07 18.39
CA PRO A 347 -18.15 -5.42 18.87
C PRO A 347 -17.00 -6.05 18.06
N THR A 348 -16.17 -6.91 18.67
CA THR A 348 -14.98 -7.50 18.02
C THR A 348 -15.26 -8.21 16.70
N ASP A 349 -16.47 -8.73 16.52
CA ASP A 349 -16.99 -9.36 15.31
C ASP A 349 -17.46 -8.36 14.22
N GLU A 350 -17.74 -7.12 14.62
CA GLU A 350 -18.03 -5.98 13.75
C GLU A 350 -16.81 -5.06 13.58
N ARG A 351 -15.72 -5.31 14.31
CA ARG A 351 -14.43 -4.63 14.13
C ARG A 351 -13.94 -4.92 12.72
N VAL A 352 -14.02 -3.90 11.89
CA VAL A 352 -13.37 -3.85 10.58
C VAL A 352 -11.85 -3.62 10.70
N ASP A 353 -11.24 -3.95 11.84
CA ASP A 353 -9.77 -3.94 12.04
C ASP A 353 -9.05 -4.95 11.12
N ILE A 354 -9.82 -5.75 10.38
CA ILE A 354 -9.38 -7.00 9.82
C ILE A 354 -9.63 -6.98 8.31
N CYS A 355 -8.55 -6.76 7.56
CA CYS A 355 -8.37 -7.35 6.24
C CYS A 355 -8.45 -8.91 6.34
N GLY A 356 -9.60 -9.49 6.67
CA GLY A 356 -9.79 -10.94 6.89
C GLY A 356 -9.00 -11.52 8.08
N SER A 357 -9.65 -12.30 8.93
CA SER A 357 -9.09 -12.87 10.18
C SER A 357 -7.66 -13.44 9.99
N HIS A 358 -6.65 -12.78 10.53
CA HIS A 358 -5.30 -13.33 10.64
C HIS A 358 -5.23 -14.25 11.86
N SER A 359 -5.60 -15.51 11.68
CA SER A 359 -5.16 -16.57 12.59
C SER A 359 -3.64 -16.71 12.46
N HIS A 360 -2.92 -16.40 13.53
CA HIS A 360 -1.52 -16.77 13.72
C HIS A 360 -1.30 -18.28 13.80
#